data_AF-A0A512JLI2-F1
#
_entry.id   AF-A0A512JLI2-F1
#
_cell.length_a   1.000
_cell.length_b   1.000
_cell.length_c   1.000
_cell.angle_alpha   90.00
_cell.angle_beta   90.00
_cell.angle_gamma   90.00
#
_symmetry.space_group_name_H-M   'P 1'
#
loop_
_entity.id
_entity.type
_entity.pdbx_description
1 polymer ?
#
loop_
_entity_poly.entity_id
_entity_poly.type
_entity_poly.pdbx_seq_one_letter_code
_entity_poly.pdbx_strand_id
1 'polypeptide(L)'
;MAEERLRTVASLRGTPAVTLSAWRGRSGRRYVVGVHDMAEPDLAEMGDAVVIAVRRDGAGIAQPVCVATSGESPRERLKRGWLAHVARRGATEMHVHRLAQTEDERRAVLEDLDIPAAALN
;
A
#
# COMPACT_ATOMS: atom_id res chain seq x y z
N MET A 1 -7.37 3.49 10.90
CA MET A 1 -6.55 2.38 10.38
C MET A 1 -5.19 2.38 11.05
N ALA A 2 -4.48 1.26 11.11
CA ALA A 2 -3.13 1.18 11.67
C ALA A 2 -2.33 0.04 11.03
N GLU A 3 -1.00 0.18 10.96
CA GLU A 3 -0.09 -0.88 10.51
C GLU A 3 0.24 -1.84 11.66
N GLU A 4 0.30 -3.13 11.35
CA GLU A 4 0.79 -4.21 12.21
C GLU A 4 1.90 -4.95 11.45
N ARG A 5 3.16 -4.82 11.90
CA ARG A 5 4.27 -5.52 11.26
C ARG A 5 4.19 -7.03 11.49
N LEU A 6 4.27 -7.76 10.39
CA LEU A 6 4.36 -9.22 10.43
C LEU A 6 5.81 -9.61 10.71
N ARG A 7 6.02 -10.46 11.73
CA ARG A 7 7.32 -11.07 11.96
C ARG A 7 7.53 -12.14 10.88
N THR A 8 8.37 -11.84 9.89
CA THR A 8 8.75 -12.82 8.87
C THR A 8 9.52 -13.97 9.53
N VAL A 9 9.00 -15.19 9.44
CA VAL A 9 9.79 -16.41 9.66
C VAL A 9 10.67 -16.61 8.42
N ALA A 10 11.96 -16.90 8.66
CA ALA A 10 13.07 -16.90 7.71
C ALA A 10 12.74 -17.11 6.22
N SER A 11 13.43 -16.33 5.36
CA SER A 11 13.40 -16.40 3.90
C SER A 11 13.33 -17.83 3.38
N LEU A 12 12.33 -18.12 2.54
CA LEU A 12 12.35 -19.29 1.68
C LEU A 12 13.55 -19.14 0.72
N ARG A 13 14.47 -20.12 0.75
CA ARG A 13 15.70 -20.11 -0.05
C ARG A 13 15.38 -19.84 -1.53
N GLY A 14 15.86 -18.72 -2.07
CA GLY A 14 15.82 -18.41 -3.51
C GLY A 14 14.75 -17.41 -3.98
N THR A 15 13.87 -16.92 -3.10
CA THR A 15 13.00 -15.77 -3.39
C THR A 15 13.49 -14.54 -2.61
N PRO A 16 13.54 -13.34 -3.22
CA PRO A 16 13.80 -12.14 -2.44
C PRO A 16 12.75 -12.08 -1.33
N ALA A 17 13.19 -11.86 -0.09
CA ALA A 17 12.29 -11.81 1.05
C ALA A 17 11.37 -10.59 0.87
N VAL A 18 10.16 -10.81 0.35
CA VAL A 18 9.13 -9.78 0.34
C VAL A 18 8.82 -9.49 1.79
N THR A 19 9.11 -8.26 2.21
CA THR A 19 8.73 -7.80 3.55
C THR A 19 7.22 -7.72 3.59
N LEU A 20 6.59 -8.41 4.54
CA LEU A 20 5.15 -8.39 4.72
C LEU A 20 4.77 -7.48 5.89
N SER A 21 3.65 -6.81 5.75
CA SER A 21 3.00 -6.08 6.82
C SER A 21 1.50 -6.32 6.77
N ALA A 22 0.75 -5.81 7.73
CA ALA A 22 -0.70 -5.83 7.69
C ALA A 22 -1.27 -4.47 8.06
N TRP A 23 -2.38 -4.09 7.44
CA TRP A 23 -3.16 -2.93 7.84
C TRP A 23 -4.47 -3.36 8.45
N ARG A 24 -4.86 -2.70 9.53
CA ARG A 24 -6.19 -2.83 10.10
C ARG A 24 -7.08 -1.70 9.58
N GLY A 25 -8.11 -2.03 8.82
CA GLY A 25 -9.07 -1.05 8.31
C GLY A 25 -10.03 -0.56 9.40
N ARG A 26 -10.93 0.38 9.04
CA ARG A 26 -11.90 0.97 9.97
C ARG A 26 -12.88 -0.06 10.53
N SER A 27 -13.19 -1.09 9.75
CA SER A 27 -14.01 -2.23 10.13
C SER A 27 -13.34 -3.18 11.11
N GLY A 28 -12.04 -3.01 11.37
CA GLY A 28 -11.22 -3.93 12.17
C GLY A 28 -10.66 -5.12 11.39
N ARG A 29 -11.05 -5.28 10.11
CA ARG A 29 -10.48 -6.29 9.19
C ARG A 29 -9.00 -6.04 8.95
N ARG A 30 -8.27 -7.13 8.73
CA ARG A 30 -6.83 -7.15 8.54
C ARG A 30 -6.50 -7.44 7.08
N TYR A 31 -5.67 -6.58 6.48
CA TYR A 31 -5.27 -6.65 5.08
C TYR A 31 -3.75 -6.84 5.01
N VAL A 32 -3.31 -8.02 4.58
CA VAL A 32 -1.88 -8.33 4.41
C VAL A 32 -1.36 -7.63 3.16
N VAL A 33 -0.17 -7.04 3.26
CA VAL A 33 0.48 -6.25 2.22
C VAL A 33 1.93 -6.67 2.02
N GLY A 34 2.39 -6.65 0.77
CA GLY A 34 3.81 -6.61 0.45
C GLY A 34 4.34 -5.19 0.61
N VAL A 35 5.53 -5.02 1.17
CA VAL A 35 6.21 -3.73 1.32
C VAL A 35 7.24 -3.59 0.21
N HIS A 36 7.12 -2.51 -0.56
CA HIS A 36 7.98 -2.17 -1.68
C HIS A 36 8.57 -0.79 -1.47
N ASP A 37 9.84 -0.61 -1.84
CA ASP A 37 10.49 0.69 -1.81
C ASP A 37 9.90 1.62 -2.90
N MET A 38 9.82 2.92 -2.61
CA MET A 38 9.30 3.91 -3.56
C MET A 38 10.33 4.30 -4.64
N ALA A 39 11.63 4.05 -4.41
CA ALA A 39 12.72 4.34 -5.35
C ALA A 39 12.72 3.42 -6.58
N GLU A 40 12.26 2.18 -6.42
CA GLU A 40 12.17 1.18 -7.49
C GLU A 40 10.75 0.60 -7.59
N PRO A 41 9.75 1.43 -7.97
CA PRO A 41 8.37 0.97 -8.01
C PRO A 41 8.18 0.06 -9.23
N ASP A 42 8.05 -1.25 -8.97
CA ASP A 42 7.61 -2.18 -10.00
C ASP A 42 6.12 -1.91 -10.30
N LEU A 43 5.86 -1.27 -11.44
CA LEU A 43 4.52 -0.86 -11.84
C LEU A 43 3.65 -2.05 -12.27
N ALA A 44 4.24 -3.20 -12.60
CA ALA A 44 3.55 -4.43 -12.97
C ALA A 44 3.06 -5.18 -11.73
N GLU A 45 3.85 -5.14 -10.65
CA GLU A 45 3.49 -5.54 -9.29
C GLU A 45 2.32 -4.72 -8.69
N MET A 46 1.95 -3.60 -9.33
CA MET A 46 0.77 -2.81 -8.99
C MET A 46 -0.45 -3.18 -9.86
N GLY A 47 -0.47 -4.26 -10.64
CA GLY A 47 -1.68 -4.71 -11.37
C GLY A 47 -2.74 -5.26 -10.40
N ASP A 48 -4.00 -4.83 -10.56
CA ASP A 48 -5.17 -5.33 -9.79
C ASP A 48 -5.00 -5.38 -8.26
N ALA A 49 -4.44 -4.32 -7.68
CA ALA A 49 -4.11 -4.23 -6.27
C ALA A 49 -4.72 -2.98 -5.61
N VAL A 50 -4.78 -3.02 -4.28
CA VAL A 50 -4.92 -1.82 -3.45
C VAL A 50 -3.53 -1.42 -2.97
N VAL A 51 -3.14 -0.17 -3.22
CA VAL A 51 -1.83 0.36 -2.87
C VAL A 51 -1.98 1.46 -1.83
N ILE A 52 -1.22 1.34 -0.75
CA ILE A 52 -1.13 2.33 0.31
C ILE A 52 0.26 2.96 0.19
N ALA A 53 0.33 4.25 -0.12
CA ALA A 53 1.56 5.02 -0.03
C ALA A 53 1.81 5.37 1.43
N VAL A 54 3.01 5.07 1.92
CA VAL A 54 3.36 5.15 3.34
C VAL A 54 4.58 6.01 3.54
N ARG A 55 4.56 6.83 4.57
CA ARG A 55 5.75 7.45 5.16
C ARG A 55 5.99 6.87 6.55
N ARG A 56 7.23 6.89 7.02
CA ARG A 56 7.57 6.55 8.41
C ARG A 56 7.78 7.83 9.20
N ASP A 57 7.22 7.91 10.40
CA ASP A 57 7.56 8.99 11.33
C ASP A 57 8.91 8.74 12.01
N GLY A 58 9.33 9.67 12.88
CA GLY A 58 10.61 9.56 13.60
C GLY A 58 10.71 8.35 14.54
N ALA A 59 9.60 7.67 14.84
CA ALA A 59 9.58 6.43 15.61
C ALA A 59 9.52 5.17 14.72
N GLY A 60 9.51 5.32 13.39
CA GLY A 60 9.41 4.22 12.44
C GLY A 60 7.98 3.68 12.26
N ILE A 61 6.97 4.40 12.75
CA ILE A 61 5.56 4.00 12.59
C ILE A 61 5.08 4.38 11.19
N ALA A 62 4.43 3.44 10.50
CA ALA A 62 3.84 3.71 9.19
C ALA A 62 2.66 4.67 9.32
N GLN A 63 2.72 5.75 8.55
CA GLN A 63 1.64 6.69 8.36
C GLN A 63 1.19 6.61 6.90
N PRO A 64 -0.08 6.24 6.64
CA PRO A 64 -0.60 6.20 5.30
C PRO A 64 -0.78 7.64 4.80
N VAL A 65 -0.35 7.91 3.58
CA VAL A 65 -0.38 9.24 2.94
C VAL A 65 -1.45 9.30 1.84
N CYS A 66 -1.69 8.18 1.17
CA CYS A 66 -2.70 8.00 0.14
C CYS A 66 -3.01 6.51 -0.02
N VAL A 67 -4.26 6.17 -0.33
CA VAL A 67 -4.67 4.82 -0.72
C VAL A 67 -5.32 4.89 -2.10
N ALA A 68 -4.97 3.98 -2.99
CA ALA A 68 -5.52 3.92 -4.34
C ALA A 68 -5.73 2.48 -4.79
N THR A 69 -6.70 2.27 -5.68
CA THR A 69 -6.82 1.02 -6.44
C THR A 69 -6.14 1.19 -7.78
N SER A 70 -5.52 0.12 -8.27
CA SER A 70 -4.84 0.14 -9.56
C SER A 70 -5.69 -0.39 -10.72
N GLY A 71 -7.02 -0.31 -10.60
CA GLY A 71 -8.03 -0.96 -11.46
C GLY A 71 -7.81 -0.82 -12.97
N GLU A 72 -8.61 -1.57 -13.75
CA GLU A 72 -8.40 -2.17 -15.09
C GLU A 72 -7.56 -1.42 -16.14
N SER A 73 -7.27 -0.12 -16.03
CA SER A 73 -6.24 0.54 -16.82
C SER A 73 -5.73 1.84 -16.21
N PRO A 74 -4.60 1.81 -15.49
CA PRO A 74 -3.87 3.03 -15.24
C PRO A 74 -3.02 3.28 -16.49
N ARG A 75 -3.41 4.27 -17.33
CA ARG A 75 -2.46 4.85 -18.29
C ARG A 75 -1.18 5.12 -17.49
N GLU A 76 -0.02 4.62 -17.90
CA GLU A 76 1.21 4.72 -17.09
C GLU A 76 1.49 6.16 -16.60
N ARG A 77 1.05 7.17 -17.36
CA ARG A 77 1.06 8.58 -16.97
C ARG A 77 0.27 8.90 -15.70
N LEU A 78 -0.89 8.28 -15.48
CA LEU A 78 -1.67 8.40 -14.25
C LEU A 78 -0.94 7.74 -13.07
N LYS A 79 -0.33 6.55 -13.27
CA LYS A 79 0.53 5.90 -12.25
C LYS A 79 1.71 6.81 -11.87
N ARG A 80 2.43 7.33 -12.87
CA ARG A 80 3.54 8.27 -12.64
C ARG A 80 3.08 9.57 -11.97
N GLY A 81 1.91 10.09 -12.33
CA GLY A 81 1.32 11.27 -11.68
C GLY A 81 0.97 11.01 -10.22
N TRP A 82 0.39 9.85 -9.90
CA TRP A 82 0.12 9.43 -8.52
C TRP A 82 1.42 9.23 -7.73
N LEU A 83 2.41 8.55 -8.30
CA LEU A 83 3.73 8.38 -7.68
C LEU A 83 4.40 9.72 -7.36
N ALA A 84 4.42 10.64 -8.32
CA ALA A 84 4.94 11.99 -8.10
C ALA A 84 4.14 12.74 -7.01
N HIS A 85 2.82 12.57 -6.97
CA HIS A 85 1.97 13.16 -5.93
C HIS A 85 2.30 12.62 -4.53
N VAL A 86 2.40 11.30 -4.36
CA VAL A 86 2.68 10.70 -3.05
C VAL A 86 4.14 10.92 -2.62
N ALA A 87 5.08 10.95 -3.56
CA ALA A 87 6.47 11.32 -3.31
C ALA A 87 6.60 12.74 -2.76
N ARG A 88 5.88 13.71 -3.35
CA ARG A 88 5.81 15.09 -2.83
C ARG A 88 5.21 15.20 -1.43
N ARG A 89 4.44 14.19 -1.00
CA ARG A 89 3.86 14.09 0.34
C ARG A 89 4.72 13.27 1.32
N GLY A 90 5.93 12.91 0.89
CA GLY A 90 6.93 12.23 1.70
C GLY A 90 6.74 10.72 1.80
N ALA A 91 5.98 10.09 0.89
CA ALA A 91 5.91 8.63 0.86
C ALA A 91 7.29 8.03 0.59
N THR A 92 7.69 7.06 1.40
CA THR A 92 8.96 6.34 1.31
C THR A 92 8.76 4.87 0.91
N GLU A 93 7.57 4.33 1.15
CA GLU A 93 7.23 2.93 0.91
C GLU A 93 5.85 2.81 0.24
N MET A 94 5.63 1.70 -0.46
CA MET A 94 4.34 1.28 -0.97
C MET A 94 3.95 -0.06 -0.34
N HIS A 95 2.77 -0.11 0.27
CA HIS A 95 2.21 -1.33 0.84
C HIS A 95 1.10 -1.83 -0.09
N VAL A 96 1.31 -2.98 -0.73
CA VAL A 96 0.48 -3.49 -1.82
C VAL A 96 -0.35 -4.70 -1.35
N HIS A 97 -1.68 -4.58 -1.41
CA HIS A 97 -2.62 -5.66 -1.12
C HIS A 97 -3.17 -6.25 -2.42
N ARG A 98 -2.92 -7.55 -2.66
CA ARG A 98 -3.36 -8.27 -3.88
C ARG A 98 -4.37 -9.39 -3.64
N LEU A 99 -4.89 -9.55 -2.43
CA LEU A 99 -5.82 -10.66 -2.12
C LEU A 99 -7.27 -10.36 -2.55
N ALA A 100 -7.56 -9.11 -2.94
CA ALA A 100 -8.84 -8.72 -3.52
C ALA A 100 -8.85 -9.06 -5.02
N GLN A 101 -9.63 -10.07 -5.40
CA GLN A 101 -9.66 -10.63 -6.75
C GLN A 101 -10.59 -9.85 -7.67
N THR A 102 -11.64 -9.26 -7.10
CA THR A 102 -12.66 -8.50 -7.86
C THR A 102 -12.53 -6.99 -7.65
N GLU A 103 -13.09 -6.21 -8.58
CA GLU A 103 -13.15 -4.75 -8.43
C GLU A 103 -13.96 -4.34 -7.20
N ASP A 104 -15.09 -5.00 -6.92
CA ASP A 104 -15.90 -4.76 -5.73
C ASP A 104 -15.14 -5.05 -4.44
N GLU A 105 -14.37 -6.13 -4.39
CA GLU A 105 -13.50 -6.42 -3.24
C GLU A 105 -12.43 -5.34 -3.07
N ARG A 106 -11.79 -4.89 -4.15
CA ARG A 106 -10.80 -3.80 -4.11
C ARG A 106 -11.42 -2.50 -3.64
N ARG A 107 -12.64 -2.18 -4.08
CA ARG A 107 -13.38 -0.99 -3.64
C ARG A 107 -13.74 -1.08 -2.17
N ALA A 108 -14.22 -2.22 -1.70
CA ALA A 108 -14.52 -2.42 -0.28
C ALA A 108 -13.27 -2.31 0.60
N VAL A 109 -12.12 -2.80 0.12
CA VAL A 109 -10.82 -2.64 0.80
C VAL A 109 -10.39 -1.17 0.81
N LEU A 110 -10.51 -0.46 -0.32
CA LEU A 110 -10.20 0.96 -0.42
C LEU A 110 -11.05 1.77 0.57
N GLU A 111 -12.36 1.56 0.57
CA GLU A 111 -13.27 2.25 1.48
C GLU A 111 -12.91 1.98 2.94
N ASP A 112 -12.52 0.76 3.30
CA ASP A 112 -12.15 0.43 4.67
C ASP A 112 -10.78 1.00 5.10
N LEU A 113 -9.88 1.19 4.14
CA LEU A 113 -8.54 1.75 4.34
C LEU A 113 -8.44 3.24 4.04
N ASP A 114 -9.53 3.89 3.62
CA ASP A 114 -9.47 5.29 3.23
C ASP A 114 -9.07 6.18 4.41
N ILE A 115 -8.22 7.16 4.11
CA ILE A 115 -7.71 8.11 5.09
C ILE A 115 -8.65 9.31 5.04
N PRO A 116 -9.42 9.58 6.12
CA PRO A 116 -10.27 10.76 6.13
C PRO A 116 -9.41 12.01 5.91
N ALA A 117 -9.87 12.91 5.03
CA ALA A 117 -9.14 14.12 4.62
C ALA A 117 -8.64 14.99 5.80
N ALA A 118 -9.27 14.87 6.98
CA ALA A 118 -8.89 15.54 8.22
C ALA A 118 -7.51 15.11 8.78
N ALA A 119 -6.93 14.00 8.33
CA ALA A 119 -5.64 13.48 8.81
C ALA A 119 -4.42 13.96 7.99
N LEU A 120 -4.61 14.87 7.04
CA LEU A 120 -3.57 15.32 6.09
C LEU A 120 -2.99 16.72 6.39
N ASN A 121 -3.19 17.25 7.61
CA ASN A 121 -2.55 18.50 8.06
C ASN A 121 -1.05 18.34 8.30
#